data_AF-A0A0M5MKH9-F1
#
_entry.id   AF-A0A0M5MKH9-F1
#
_cell.length_a   1.000
_cell.length_b   1.000
_cell.length_c   1.000
_cell.angle_alpha   90.00
_cell.angle_beta   90.00
_cell.angle_gamma   90.00
#
_symmetry.space_group_name_H-M   'P 1'
#
loop_
_entity.id
_entity.type
_entity.pdbx_description
1 polymer ?
#
loop_
_entity_poly.entity_id
_entity_poly.type
_entity_poly.pdbx_seq_one_letter_code
_entity_poly.pdbx_strand_id
1 'polypeptide(L)'
;MLDRPWIEDNDPMKGFYDYLNEEEIAWLYGVVRAIDLNQATFNTNFFPNKVQLLDFSNYSDEPYQFELLSDLINKFNNVGSFLFWFPLNNDCSKNEFEKFEPLMIAKTPMNIMYLKKVSQSMMQMMNGGYVVADSGNNFIAIIVDGYYMLALVDDNNLPIKYEKYLKNWSLIEENLDSITAKSLIHARL
;
A
#
# COMPACT_ATOMS: atom_id res chain seq x y z
N MET A 1 -16.92 16.02 -23.63
CA MET A 1 -16.15 16.96 -22.79
C MET A 1 -15.73 16.20 -21.55
N LEU A 2 -14.47 16.34 -21.17
CA LEU A 2 -13.80 15.61 -20.09
C LEU A 2 -14.37 16.05 -18.74
N ASP A 3 -15.31 15.29 -18.19
CA ASP A 3 -15.77 15.46 -16.80
C ASP A 3 -14.84 14.74 -15.79
N ARG A 4 -13.75 14.13 -16.29
CA ARG A 4 -12.74 13.44 -15.49
C ARG A 4 -11.56 14.38 -15.20
N PRO A 5 -11.11 14.53 -13.94
CA PRO A 5 -9.84 15.19 -13.64
C PRO A 5 -8.68 14.66 -14.49
N TRP A 6 -7.83 15.55 -14.97
CA TRP A 6 -6.69 15.23 -15.83
C TRP A 6 -5.38 15.27 -15.03
N ILE A 7 -4.40 14.44 -15.43
CA ILE A 7 -3.08 14.37 -14.82
C ILE A 7 -2.17 15.49 -15.37
N GLU A 8 -1.62 16.33 -14.50
CA GLU A 8 -0.74 17.43 -14.90
C GLU A 8 0.50 16.95 -15.69
N ASP A 9 0.96 17.78 -16.62
CA ASP A 9 2.14 17.48 -17.45
C ASP A 9 3.44 17.32 -16.64
N ASN A 10 3.50 17.92 -15.46
CA ASN A 10 4.63 17.87 -14.54
C ASN A 10 4.60 16.66 -13.58
N ASP A 11 3.54 15.83 -13.61
CA ASP A 11 3.40 14.67 -12.73
C ASP A 11 4.58 13.71 -12.98
N PRO A 12 5.43 13.42 -11.96
CA PRO A 12 6.62 12.59 -12.13
C PRO A 12 6.31 11.13 -12.47
N MET A 13 5.06 10.70 -12.29
CA MET A 13 4.53 9.39 -12.64
C MET A 13 3.76 9.38 -13.97
N LYS A 14 3.62 10.52 -14.66
CA LYS A 14 2.86 10.64 -15.92
C LYS A 14 3.17 9.55 -16.95
N GLY A 15 4.47 9.25 -17.13
CA GLY A 15 4.96 8.26 -18.07
C GLY A 15 4.75 6.80 -17.68
N PHE A 16 4.06 6.53 -16.56
CA PHE A 16 3.77 5.19 -16.01
C PHE A 16 2.26 4.91 -15.88
N TYR A 17 1.40 5.85 -16.26
CA TYR A 17 -0.04 5.63 -16.42
C TYR A 17 -0.34 5.02 -17.79
N ASP A 18 -1.53 4.43 -17.98
CA ASP A 18 -2.01 3.79 -19.23
C ASP A 18 -1.31 2.48 -19.66
N TYR A 19 -0.53 1.83 -18.79
CA TYR A 19 0.10 0.53 -19.10
C TYR A 19 -0.71 -0.68 -18.61
N LEU A 20 -1.97 -0.47 -18.26
CA LEU A 20 -2.84 -1.46 -17.63
C LEU A 20 -3.70 -2.18 -18.67
N ASN A 21 -3.82 -3.49 -18.51
CA ASN A 21 -4.82 -4.28 -19.23
C ASN A 21 -6.10 -4.49 -18.38
N GLU A 22 -7.15 -5.03 -19.00
CA GLU A 22 -8.45 -5.24 -18.34
C GLU A 22 -8.38 -6.19 -17.14
N GLU A 23 -7.53 -7.22 -17.19
CA GLU A 23 -7.35 -8.18 -16.10
C GLU A 23 -6.70 -7.53 -14.87
N GLU A 24 -5.69 -6.68 -15.11
CA GLU A 24 -5.01 -5.91 -14.06
C GLU A 24 -5.97 -4.93 -13.38
N ILE A 25 -6.81 -4.25 -14.16
CA ILE A 25 -7.84 -3.34 -13.64
C ILE A 25 -8.84 -4.12 -12.77
N ALA A 26 -9.35 -5.24 -13.26
CA ALA A 26 -10.30 -6.08 -12.53
C ALA A 26 -9.72 -6.60 -11.20
N TRP A 27 -8.46 -6.99 -11.20
CA TRP A 27 -7.75 -7.42 -9.99
C TRP A 27 -7.55 -6.26 -8.99
N LEU A 28 -7.17 -5.07 -9.46
CA LEU A 28 -7.02 -3.89 -8.61
C LEU A 28 -8.34 -3.48 -7.92
N TYR A 29 -9.49 -3.70 -8.55
CA TYR A 29 -10.78 -3.56 -7.86
C TYR A 29 -10.98 -4.56 -6.72
N GLY A 30 -10.42 -5.76 -6.85
CA GLY A 30 -10.33 -6.71 -5.74
C GLY A 30 -9.50 -6.16 -4.59
N VAL A 31 -8.33 -5.58 -4.90
CA VAL A 31 -7.44 -4.96 -3.90
C VAL A 31 -8.13 -3.83 -3.15
N VAL A 32 -8.81 -2.92 -3.85
CA VAL A 32 -9.49 -1.78 -3.24
C VAL A 32 -10.60 -2.22 -2.29
N ARG A 33 -11.38 -3.24 -2.68
CA ARG A 33 -12.43 -3.81 -1.82
C ARG A 33 -11.92 -4.52 -0.57
N ALA A 34 -10.67 -4.97 -0.60
CA ALA A 34 -10.03 -5.60 0.54
C ALA A 34 -9.48 -4.61 1.56
N ILE A 35 -9.39 -3.32 1.23
CA ILE A 35 -8.95 -2.28 2.16
C ILE A 35 -10.17 -1.81 2.97
N ASP A 36 -10.12 -1.93 4.30
CA ASP A 36 -11.17 -1.45 5.21
C ASP A 36 -10.63 -0.33 6.11
N LEU A 37 -10.70 0.91 5.60
CA LEU A 37 -10.31 2.08 6.37
C LEU A 37 -11.26 2.40 7.54
N ASN A 38 -12.44 1.79 7.64
CA ASN A 38 -13.28 1.94 8.84
C ASN A 38 -12.70 1.20 10.04
N GLN A 39 -11.84 0.20 9.80
CA GLN A 39 -11.18 -0.59 10.83
C GLN A 39 -9.64 -0.45 10.81
N ALA A 40 -9.12 0.54 10.07
CA ALA A 40 -7.70 0.78 9.86
C ALA A 40 -6.90 -0.50 9.48
N THR A 41 -7.52 -1.41 8.73
CA THR A 41 -6.99 -2.74 8.43
C THR A 41 -7.34 -3.22 7.03
N PHE A 42 -6.78 -4.38 6.66
CA PHE A 42 -7.26 -5.15 5.53
C PHE A 42 -8.38 -6.09 5.96
N ASN A 43 -9.43 -6.18 5.15
CA ASN A 43 -10.46 -7.20 5.29
C ASN A 43 -9.89 -8.56 4.84
N THR A 44 -9.52 -9.38 5.82
CA THR A 44 -8.86 -10.68 5.64
C THR A 44 -9.72 -11.70 4.88
N ASN A 45 -11.03 -11.48 4.75
CA ASN A 45 -11.90 -12.35 3.94
C ASN A 45 -11.54 -12.33 2.45
N PHE A 46 -10.94 -11.25 1.95
CA PHE A 46 -10.49 -11.15 0.55
C PHE A 46 -9.13 -11.80 0.32
N PHE A 47 -8.33 -11.96 1.36
CA PHE A 47 -6.97 -12.46 1.30
C PHE A 47 -6.71 -13.40 2.48
N PRO A 48 -7.30 -14.62 2.44
CA PRO A 48 -7.10 -15.59 3.51
C PRO A 48 -5.62 -15.98 3.57
N ASN A 49 -5.12 -16.19 4.80
CA ASN A 49 -3.73 -16.59 5.07
C ASN A 49 -2.68 -15.53 4.69
N LYS A 50 -3.01 -14.24 4.77
CA LYS A 50 -1.99 -13.18 4.74
C LYS A 50 -1.76 -12.58 6.12
N VAL A 51 -0.52 -12.22 6.39
CA VAL A 51 -0.08 -11.61 7.65
C VAL A 51 -0.01 -10.10 7.50
N GLN A 52 -0.47 -9.38 8.52
CA GLN A 52 -0.33 -7.94 8.61
C GLN A 52 1.00 -7.56 9.27
N LEU A 53 1.80 -6.74 8.58
CA LEU A 53 3.07 -6.20 9.05
C LEU A 53 2.96 -4.67 9.10
N LEU A 54 3.53 -4.08 10.14
CA LEU A 54 3.40 -2.65 10.39
C LEU A 54 4.77 -2.01 10.58
N ASP A 55 5.04 -0.97 9.80
CA ASP A 55 6.28 -0.22 9.81
C ASP A 55 5.99 1.25 10.17
N PHE A 56 6.64 1.70 11.24
CA PHE A 56 6.68 3.11 11.64
C PHE A 56 8.10 3.57 11.41
N SER A 57 8.27 4.50 10.48
CA SER A 57 9.58 5.09 10.22
C SER A 57 10.07 5.79 11.50
N ASN A 58 11.11 5.26 12.15
CA ASN A 58 11.88 6.02 13.13
C ASN A 58 12.89 6.86 12.33
N TYR A 59 12.59 8.14 12.13
CA TYR A 59 13.38 9.08 11.33
C TYR A 59 14.81 9.31 11.85
N SER A 60 15.23 8.66 12.94
CA SER A 60 16.51 8.96 13.57
C SER A 60 17.72 8.40 12.83
N ASP A 61 17.66 7.27 12.09
CA ASP A 61 18.92 6.59 11.67
C ASP A 61 18.93 5.76 10.36
N GLU A 62 17.87 5.68 9.55
CA GLU A 62 17.85 4.76 8.37
C GLU A 62 17.87 5.48 7.00
N PRO A 63 18.54 4.92 5.96
CA PRO A 63 18.67 5.55 4.64
C PRO A 63 17.39 5.49 3.78
N TYR A 64 16.39 4.70 4.20
CA TYR A 64 15.12 4.54 3.49
C TYR A 64 13.94 4.79 4.43
N GLN A 65 12.96 5.56 3.94
CA GLN A 65 11.74 5.92 4.68
C GLN A 65 10.89 4.70 5.07
N PHE A 66 10.98 3.59 4.32
CA PHE A 66 10.29 2.33 4.61
C PHE A 66 11.21 1.13 4.34
N GLU A 67 11.91 0.67 5.37
CA GLU A 67 12.76 -0.52 5.27
C GLU A 67 11.92 -1.75 4.90
N LEU A 68 10.71 -1.89 5.48
CA LEU A 68 9.82 -3.00 5.17
C LEU A 68 9.48 -3.05 3.68
N LEU A 69 9.18 -1.90 3.06
CA LEU A 69 8.81 -1.87 1.65
C LEU A 69 9.98 -2.31 0.76
N SER A 70 11.17 -1.82 1.06
CA SER A 70 12.40 -2.22 0.36
C SER A 70 12.61 -3.74 0.47
N ASP A 71 12.42 -4.28 1.67
CA ASP A 71 12.56 -5.71 1.95
C ASP A 71 11.52 -6.57 1.22
N LEU A 72 10.27 -6.12 1.15
CA LEU A 72 9.20 -6.81 0.41
C LEU A 72 9.46 -6.79 -1.09
N ILE A 73 9.83 -5.63 -1.65
CA ILE A 73 10.22 -5.50 -3.05
C ILE A 73 11.37 -6.46 -3.36
N ASN A 74 12.45 -6.45 -2.58
CA ASN A 74 13.60 -7.32 -2.80
C ASN A 74 13.25 -8.82 -2.70
N LYS A 75 12.39 -9.20 -1.75
CA LYS A 75 11.98 -10.60 -1.56
C LYS A 75 11.16 -11.14 -2.73
N PHE A 76 10.27 -10.34 -3.29
CA PHE A 76 9.29 -10.78 -4.30
C PHE A 76 9.63 -10.32 -5.73
N ASN A 77 10.77 -9.65 -5.91
CA ASN A 77 11.24 -9.23 -7.23
C ASN A 77 11.61 -10.43 -8.10
N ASN A 78 10.78 -10.70 -9.09
CA ASN A 78 11.01 -11.70 -10.12
C ASN A 78 11.03 -11.03 -11.50
N VAL A 79 11.62 -11.70 -12.48
CA VAL A 79 11.63 -11.22 -13.87
C VAL A 79 10.19 -11.04 -14.36
N GLY A 80 9.85 -9.84 -14.82
CA GLY A 80 8.52 -9.50 -15.30
C GLY A 80 7.54 -9.02 -14.21
N SER A 81 7.94 -8.99 -12.93
CA SER A 81 7.12 -8.44 -11.86
C SER A 81 7.08 -6.91 -11.89
N PHE A 82 5.91 -6.36 -11.56
CA PHE A 82 5.67 -4.93 -11.46
C PHE A 82 4.98 -4.57 -10.14
N LEU A 83 5.01 -3.28 -9.83
CA LEU A 83 4.28 -2.66 -8.75
C LEU A 83 3.19 -1.77 -9.34
N PHE A 84 2.03 -1.83 -8.73
CA PHE A 84 0.92 -0.94 -8.99
C PHE A 84 0.80 0.04 -7.86
N TRP A 85 0.72 1.33 -8.20
CA TRP A 85 0.60 2.42 -7.25
C TRP A 85 -0.67 3.19 -7.52
N PHE A 86 -1.47 3.46 -6.50
CA PHE A 86 -2.69 4.24 -6.65
C PHE A 86 -3.03 4.98 -5.36
N PRO A 87 -3.68 6.17 -5.45
CA PRO A 87 -3.99 6.97 -4.28
C PRO A 87 -4.99 6.27 -3.35
N LEU A 88 -4.83 6.51 -2.04
CA LEU A 88 -5.77 6.06 -1.02
C LEU A 88 -6.90 7.09 -0.86
N ASN A 89 -8.16 6.62 -0.79
CA ASN A 89 -9.31 7.46 -0.50
C ASN A 89 -10.02 7.04 0.79
N ASN A 90 -10.62 8.00 1.51
CA ASN A 90 -11.45 7.85 2.69
C ASN A 90 -12.70 6.98 2.48
N ASP A 91 -13.17 6.89 1.23
CA ASP A 91 -14.29 6.05 0.87
C ASP A 91 -13.80 4.91 -0.02
N CYS A 92 -13.36 3.81 0.60
CA CYS A 92 -12.83 2.62 -0.08
C CYS A 92 -13.89 1.91 -0.95
N SER A 93 -15.17 2.26 -0.80
CA SER A 93 -16.21 1.80 -1.72
C SER A 93 -16.16 2.50 -3.08
N LYS A 94 -15.35 3.57 -3.20
CA LYS A 94 -15.19 4.37 -4.41
C LYS A 94 -13.78 4.22 -4.97
N ASN A 95 -13.70 3.67 -6.17
CA ASN A 95 -12.48 3.58 -6.98
C ASN A 95 -12.07 4.98 -7.47
N GLU A 96 -11.51 5.83 -6.62
CA GLU A 96 -11.25 7.23 -6.99
C GLU A 96 -10.22 7.41 -8.10
N PHE A 97 -9.29 6.46 -8.27
CA PHE A 97 -8.36 6.47 -9.39
C PHE A 97 -9.08 6.41 -10.75
N GLU A 98 -10.33 5.93 -10.82
CA GLU A 98 -11.14 5.92 -12.06
C GLU A 98 -11.66 7.29 -12.47
N LYS A 99 -11.69 8.23 -11.53
CA LYS A 99 -12.13 9.59 -11.82
C LYS A 99 -11.13 10.28 -12.74
N PHE A 100 -9.88 9.83 -12.79
CA PHE A 100 -8.82 10.46 -13.56
C PHE A 100 -8.77 9.97 -15.01
N GLU A 101 -8.26 10.82 -15.89
CA GLU A 101 -7.88 10.48 -17.25
C GLU A 101 -6.40 10.84 -17.50
N PRO A 102 -5.53 9.85 -17.74
CA PRO A 102 -5.77 8.41 -17.61
C PRO A 102 -6.04 7.95 -16.16
N LEU A 103 -6.39 6.67 -15.97
CA LEU A 103 -6.55 6.11 -14.62
C LEU A 103 -5.31 6.41 -13.78
N MET A 104 -5.49 6.93 -12.56
CA MET A 104 -4.37 7.26 -11.67
C MET A 104 -3.83 6.02 -10.97
N ILE A 105 -3.45 5.02 -11.77
CA ILE A 105 -2.76 3.82 -11.36
C ILE A 105 -1.46 3.77 -12.15
N ALA A 106 -0.33 3.93 -11.48
CA ALA A 106 0.97 3.81 -12.11
C ALA A 106 1.45 2.36 -12.06
N LYS A 107 1.95 1.84 -13.18
CA LYS A 107 2.61 0.54 -13.28
C LYS A 107 4.11 0.74 -13.44
N THR A 108 4.90 0.26 -12.47
CA THR A 108 6.36 0.41 -12.50
C THR A 108 7.06 -0.93 -12.38
N PRO A 109 8.32 -1.04 -12.83
CA PRO A 109 9.20 -2.12 -12.38
C PRO A 109 9.24 -2.23 -10.85
N MET A 110 9.53 -3.43 -10.36
CA MET A 110 9.60 -3.74 -8.93
C MET A 110 10.88 -3.16 -8.28
N ASN A 111 10.86 -1.84 -8.02
CA ASN A 111 12.00 -1.09 -7.52
C ASN A 111 11.58 0.05 -6.58
N ILE A 112 12.25 0.17 -5.43
CA ILE A 112 11.98 1.18 -4.41
C ILE A 112 12.23 2.62 -4.89
N MET A 113 13.04 2.83 -5.95
CA MET A 113 13.36 4.17 -6.46
C MET A 113 12.14 4.97 -6.94
N TYR A 114 11.03 4.30 -7.24
CA TYR A 114 9.78 4.95 -7.63
C TYR A 114 9.05 5.58 -6.44
N LEU A 115 9.35 5.19 -5.20
CA LEU A 115 8.68 5.68 -3.99
C LEU A 115 8.64 7.21 -3.93
N LYS A 116 9.76 7.88 -4.21
CA LYS A 116 9.83 9.34 -4.18
C LYS A 116 8.89 9.98 -5.21
N LYS A 117 8.84 9.44 -6.43
CA LYS A 117 7.96 9.95 -7.50
C LYS A 117 6.50 9.70 -7.16
N VAL A 118 6.18 8.50 -6.68
CA VAL A 118 4.83 8.13 -6.25
C VAL A 118 4.34 9.03 -5.12
N SER A 119 5.16 9.26 -4.08
CA SER A 119 4.82 10.19 -3.00
C SER A 119 4.56 11.61 -3.54
N GLN A 120 5.34 12.08 -4.50
CA GLN A 120 5.12 13.40 -5.11
C GLN A 120 3.80 13.49 -5.89
N SER A 121 3.42 12.43 -6.61
CA SER A 121 2.20 12.39 -7.41
C SER A 121 0.94 12.12 -6.59
N MET A 122 1.01 11.21 -5.62
CA MET A 122 -0.19 10.62 -4.99
C MET A 122 -0.42 11.10 -3.56
N MET A 123 0.62 11.53 -2.83
CA MET A 123 0.48 11.96 -1.42
C MET A 123 -0.22 13.32 -1.28
N GLN A 124 -0.36 14.08 -2.38
CA GLN A 124 -1.12 15.33 -2.40
C GLN A 124 -2.64 15.10 -2.51
N MET A 125 -3.07 13.86 -2.71
CA MET A 125 -4.48 13.49 -2.72
C MET A 125 -5.07 13.57 -1.31
N MET A 126 -6.39 13.72 -1.21
CA MET A 126 -7.15 14.22 -0.04
C MET A 126 -6.75 13.68 1.35
N ASN A 127 -6.11 12.51 1.45
CA ASN A 127 -5.82 11.82 2.72
C ASN A 127 -4.35 11.46 2.92
N GLY A 128 -3.43 12.05 2.14
CA GLY A 128 -2.00 11.90 2.39
C GLY A 128 -1.45 10.49 2.17
N GLY A 129 -2.18 9.61 1.50
CA GLY A 129 -1.82 8.19 1.40
C GLY A 129 -1.96 7.58 0.02
N TYR A 130 -1.31 6.43 -0.17
CA TYR A 130 -1.34 5.65 -1.39
C TYR A 130 -1.14 4.17 -1.09
N VAL A 131 -1.53 3.34 -2.03
CA VAL A 131 -1.41 1.89 -1.98
C VAL A 131 -0.35 1.44 -2.97
N VAL A 132 0.41 0.42 -2.59
CA VAL A 132 1.27 -0.35 -3.47
C VAL A 132 0.85 -1.81 -3.45
N ALA A 133 0.65 -2.41 -4.62
CA ALA A 133 0.37 -3.83 -4.74
C ALA A 133 1.33 -4.46 -5.74
N ASP A 134 1.87 -5.64 -5.41
CA ASP A 134 2.72 -6.36 -6.35
C ASP A 134 1.88 -7.20 -7.33
N SER A 135 2.40 -7.32 -8.54
CA SER A 135 1.77 -8.10 -9.60
C SER A 135 1.62 -9.59 -9.31
N GLY A 136 2.43 -10.12 -8.39
CA GLY A 136 2.40 -11.53 -8.00
C GLY A 136 1.42 -11.82 -6.87
N ASN A 137 0.69 -10.81 -6.38
CA ASN A 137 -0.22 -10.92 -5.22
C ASN A 137 0.48 -11.44 -3.95
N ASN A 138 1.78 -11.20 -3.83
CA ASN A 138 2.58 -11.54 -2.66
C ASN A 138 2.42 -10.53 -1.52
N PHE A 139 2.24 -9.24 -1.82
CA PHE A 139 1.96 -8.21 -0.83
C PHE A 139 1.17 -7.03 -1.37
N ILE A 140 0.44 -6.40 -0.46
CA ILE A 140 -0.23 -5.12 -0.65
C ILE A 140 0.17 -4.25 0.54
N ALA A 141 0.53 -2.99 0.32
CA ALA A 141 0.82 -2.07 1.41
C ALA A 141 0.11 -0.74 1.22
N ILE A 142 -0.37 -0.19 2.34
CA ILE A 142 -0.96 1.13 2.45
C ILE A 142 0.09 2.00 3.13
N ILE A 143 0.41 3.14 2.51
CA ILE A 143 1.30 4.14 3.06
C ILE A 143 0.47 5.39 3.36
N VAL A 144 0.50 5.87 4.60
CA VAL A 144 -0.28 7.02 5.08
C VAL A 144 0.65 8.09 5.62
N ASP A 145 0.41 9.32 5.16
CA ASP A 145 1.15 10.55 5.47
C ASP A 145 2.66 10.48 5.18
N GLY A 146 3.15 9.40 4.58
CA GLY A 146 4.58 9.10 4.46
C GLY A 146 5.24 8.68 5.77
N TYR A 147 4.48 8.40 6.83
CA TYR A 147 5.03 8.01 8.15
C TYR A 147 4.68 6.56 8.53
N TYR A 148 3.58 6.05 7.99
CA TYR A 148 3.00 4.79 8.40
C TYR A 148 2.88 3.88 7.19
N MET A 149 3.32 2.63 7.34
CA MET A 149 3.05 1.61 6.34
C MET A 149 2.45 0.37 6.98
N LEU A 150 1.24 0.03 6.56
CA LEU A 150 0.60 -1.25 6.87
C LEU A 150 0.67 -2.14 5.63
N ALA A 151 1.27 -3.32 5.76
CA ALA A 151 1.40 -4.29 4.67
C ALA A 151 0.68 -5.60 4.98
N LEU A 152 -0.04 -6.11 4.01
CA LEU A 152 -0.58 -7.46 3.99
C LEU A 152 0.30 -8.34 3.11
N VAL A 153 0.89 -9.39 3.68
CA VAL A 153 1.92 -10.20 3.02
C VAL A 153 1.54 -11.67 3.03
N ASP A 154 1.81 -12.37 1.92
CA ASP A 154 1.60 -13.80 1.77
C ASP A 154 2.47 -14.62 2.75
N ASP A 155 1.82 -15.51 3.50
CA ASP A 155 2.33 -16.19 4.71
C ASP A 155 3.21 -17.43 4.43
N ASN A 156 3.86 -17.50 3.26
CA ASN A 156 4.59 -18.68 2.81
C ASN A 156 5.95 -18.93 3.54
N ASN A 157 5.99 -18.73 4.86
CA ASN A 157 7.15 -18.63 5.77
C ASN A 157 7.79 -17.24 5.72
N LEU A 158 7.20 -16.30 6.47
CA LEU A 158 7.85 -15.02 6.79
C LEU A 158 9.18 -15.30 7.53
N PRO A 159 10.33 -14.88 6.99
CA PRO A 159 11.60 -15.00 7.68
C PRO A 159 11.60 -14.26 9.03
N ILE A 160 12.45 -14.71 9.97
CA ILE A 160 12.64 -14.09 11.30
C ILE A 160 12.90 -12.56 11.20
N LYS A 161 13.53 -12.08 10.13
CA LYS A 161 13.79 -10.65 9.94
C LYS A 161 12.52 -9.78 9.92
N TYR A 162 11.35 -10.35 9.57
CA TYR A 162 10.07 -9.62 9.57
C TYR A 162 9.40 -9.59 10.95
N GLU A 163 9.90 -10.36 11.92
CA GLU A 163 9.36 -10.40 13.28
C GLU A 163 9.39 -9.02 13.95
N LYS A 164 10.35 -8.15 13.60
CA LYS A 164 10.39 -6.76 14.11
C LYS A 164 9.16 -5.93 13.72
N TYR A 165 8.56 -6.18 12.56
CA TYR A 165 7.34 -5.50 12.13
C TYR A 165 6.08 -6.05 12.81
N LEU A 166 6.15 -7.30 13.32
CA LEU A 166 5.15 -7.84 14.24
C LEU A 166 5.37 -7.30 15.67
N LYS A 167 6.62 -7.09 16.09
CA LYS A 167 6.94 -6.44 17.38
C LYS A 167 6.42 -5.01 17.44
N ASN A 168 6.40 -4.27 16.32
CA ASN A 168 5.75 -2.96 16.24
C ASN A 168 4.27 -3.04 16.62
N TRP A 169 3.54 -4.07 16.17
CA TRP A 169 2.16 -4.31 16.62
C TRP A 169 2.07 -4.51 18.13
N SER A 170 2.96 -5.32 18.70
CA SER A 170 2.99 -5.52 20.16
C SER A 170 3.30 -4.23 20.92
N LEU A 171 4.21 -3.39 20.43
CA LEU A 171 4.50 -2.09 21.06
C LEU A 171 3.29 -1.16 21.02
N ILE A 172 2.52 -1.13 19.93
CA ILE A 172 1.27 -0.38 19.91
C ILE A 172 0.30 -0.94 20.96
N GLU A 173 0.09 -2.25 20.98
CA GLU A 173 -0.79 -2.92 21.94
C GLU A 173 -0.42 -2.55 23.39
N GLU A 174 0.87 -2.52 23.72
CA GLU A 174 1.39 -2.19 25.06
C GLU A 174 1.24 -0.72 25.46
N ASN A 175 1.28 0.21 24.49
CA ASN A 175 1.24 1.66 24.76
C ASN A 175 -0.17 2.26 24.70
N LEU A 176 -1.18 1.47 24.34
CA LEU A 176 -2.56 1.93 24.23
C LEU A 176 -3.38 1.66 25.49
N ASP A 177 -4.43 2.44 25.67
CA ASP A 177 -5.42 2.15 26.70
C ASP A 177 -6.18 0.85 26.40
N SER A 178 -6.73 0.24 27.44
CA SER A 178 -7.39 -1.08 27.34
C SER A 178 -8.57 -1.17 26.37
N ILE A 179 -9.22 -0.05 26.03
CA ILE A 179 -10.35 -0.02 25.08
C ILE A 179 -9.80 -0.01 23.66
N THR A 180 -8.80 0.83 23.39
CA THR A 180 -8.15 0.90 22.08
C THR A 180 -7.37 -0.39 21.76
N ALA A 181 -6.67 -0.96 22.74
CA ALA A 181 -5.96 -2.23 22.59
C ALA A 181 -6.91 -3.39 22.19
N LYS A 182 -8.11 -3.47 22.80
CA LYS A 182 -9.13 -4.48 22.43
C LYS A 182 -9.62 -4.34 20.98
N SER A 183 -9.70 -3.11 20.48
CA SER A 183 -10.11 -2.86 19.10
C SER A 183 -9.04 -3.32 18.10
N LEU A 184 -7.75 -3.17 18.44
CA LEU A 184 -6.64 -3.62 17.60
C LEU A 184 -6.38 -5.13 17.64
N ILE A 185 -6.70 -5.82 18.74
CA ILE A 185 -6.62 -7.30 18.78
C ILE A 185 -7.51 -7.93 17.70
N HIS A 186 -8.67 -7.35 17.42
CA HIS A 186 -9.57 -7.80 16.36
C HIS A 186 -9.02 -7.48 14.96
N ALA A 187 -8.16 -6.46 14.87
CA ALA A 187 -7.56 -5.95 13.66
C ALA A 187 -6.39 -6.84 13.16
N ARG A 188 -5.80 -7.63 14.07
CA ARG A 188 -4.62 -8.48 13.82
C ARG A 188 -4.94 -9.87 13.24
N LEU A 189 -6.17 -10.36 13.45
CA LEU A 189 -6.64 -11.70 13.08
C LEU A 189 -7.38 -11.70 11.74
#